data_AF-A0AA41W9L1-F1
#
_entry.id   AF-A0AA41W9L1-F1
#
_cell.length_a   1.000
_cell.length_b   1.000
_cell.length_c   1.000
_cell.angle_alpha   90.00
_cell.angle_beta   90.00
_cell.angle_gamma   90.00
#
_symmetry.space_group_name_H-M   'P 1'
#
loop_
_entity.id
_entity.type
_entity.pdbx_description
1 polymer ?
#
loop_
_entity_poly.entity_id
_entity_poly.type
_entity_poly.pdbx_seq_one_letter_code
_entity_poly.pdbx_strand_id
1 'polypeptide(L)'
;MLVLALSLATSAIDHATAGQEPTLFLTVPGQDAAPVTDGRFVAWLVAGENDPLHRDVYAASLADRQPRPLSTGPAKRAGLDLSDGVAVWSEGELCESCPSDIVGIRIETGEHLAIATTGADETAPAIWGRWVAWLSDDGQRQRLMLRDLNTNLAPETLAQADAAGNQVIGPPRVQSGLVVWLEATSESASGEEAWDWRLLARRVAADEEPMVVAEGESTPYLPEYAVGGETVVYTAGQELHAVDIKTGQARALASSVTDEFPPTTDGQYVFWGRVSPDQPDQVDILGFDLAAISLFNVTINTGTNRVPIAKEGTLAWQRAVGEVVEIHVARIADVLPSAPRPDPGTSSEEWVYFPQTGHYLANGFFAFWKRHGGLELFGYPLTEEFSEWDPDSGKLRTVQYFERARLAYYPEHAGTTLEVQLGRIGVEEAATWGFLESRAFQAFLADSRDDPSCVFFPETGHHVCGIFLAFWQNHGLDLGDPGVSKRESLALFGYPISEVFTDPASGLTVQYFERARFEWHPDDKDQYRVLLGRIGVTLLAEHGWRGQAQPAP
;
A
#
# COMPACT_ATOMS: atom_id res chain seq x y z
N MET A 1 6.64 -7.98 26.78
CA MET A 1 6.33 -6.72 26.07
C MET A 1 4.89 -6.83 25.62
N LEU A 2 4.00 -5.95 26.07
CA LEU A 2 2.57 -6.03 25.76
C LEU A 2 2.37 -5.55 24.32
N VAL A 3 2.18 -6.48 23.38
CA VAL A 3 1.78 -6.16 22.00
C VAL A 3 0.32 -5.74 22.06
N LEU A 4 0.05 -4.47 21.79
CA LEU A 4 -1.32 -3.96 21.69
C LEU A 4 -1.90 -4.50 20.37
N ALA A 5 -2.65 -5.60 20.43
CA ALA A 5 -3.36 -6.12 19.27
C ALA A 5 -4.44 -5.11 18.86
N LEU A 6 -4.21 -4.43 17.74
CA LEU A 6 -5.15 -3.49 17.18
C LEU A 6 -6.21 -4.28 16.40
N SER A 7 -7.41 -4.41 16.97
CA SER A 7 -8.55 -5.02 16.26
C SER A 7 -9.05 -4.06 15.19
N LEU A 8 -8.64 -4.30 13.94
CA LEU A 8 -9.11 -3.59 12.77
C LEU A 8 -10.43 -4.20 12.30
N ALA A 9 -11.54 -3.78 12.90
CA ALA A 9 -12.87 -4.03 12.34
C ALA A 9 -13.08 -3.06 11.16
N THR A 10 -12.76 -3.50 9.94
CA THR A 10 -13.11 -2.78 8.71
C THR A 10 -14.60 -2.96 8.45
N SER A 11 -15.41 -1.96 8.82
CA SER A 11 -16.77 -1.83 8.29
C SER A 11 -16.68 -1.52 6.80
N ALA A 12 -17.11 -2.45 5.96
CA ALA A 12 -17.23 -2.27 4.53
C ALA A 12 -18.17 -1.09 4.24
N ILE A 13 -17.62 -0.05 3.61
CA ILE A 13 -18.40 1.01 2.99
C ILE A 13 -18.25 0.78 1.50
N ASP A 14 -19.39 0.68 0.80
CA ASP A 14 -19.47 0.70 -0.66
C ASP A 14 -18.78 1.96 -1.18
N HIS A 15 -17.53 1.81 -1.62
CA HIS A 15 -16.85 2.84 -2.37
C HIS A 15 -17.52 2.95 -3.73
N ALA A 16 -17.92 4.17 -4.11
CA ALA A 16 -18.40 4.41 -5.46
C ALA A 16 -17.35 3.94 -6.48
N THR A 17 -17.76 2.98 -7.29
CA THR A 17 -17.00 2.37 -8.37
C THR A 17 -16.83 3.36 -9.50
N ALA A 18 -15.75 4.13 -9.46
CA ALA A 18 -15.34 4.94 -10.61
C ALA A 18 -13.83 5.01 -10.83
N GLY A 19 -13.04 4.12 -10.22
CA GLY A 19 -11.67 3.89 -10.67
C GLY A 19 -11.70 2.97 -11.88
N GLN A 20 -11.45 3.50 -13.09
CA GLN A 20 -11.11 2.61 -14.22
C GLN A 20 -9.90 1.77 -13.81
N GLU A 21 -9.97 0.46 -14.08
CA GLU A 21 -8.96 -0.50 -13.68
C GLU A 21 -7.57 -0.11 -14.21
N PRO A 22 -6.50 -0.53 -13.51
CA PRO A 22 -5.17 -0.44 -14.08
C PRO A 22 -5.07 -1.27 -15.37
N THR A 23 -4.17 -0.87 -16.27
CA THR A 23 -4.20 -1.28 -17.68
C THR A 23 -3.90 -2.76 -17.87
N LEU A 24 -4.81 -3.48 -18.56
CA LEU A 24 -4.56 -4.82 -19.09
C LEU A 24 -3.22 -4.84 -19.85
N PHE A 25 -2.31 -5.71 -19.42
CA PHE A 25 -1.01 -5.86 -20.09
C PHE A 25 -1.16 -6.77 -21.30
N LEU A 26 -1.64 -7.99 -21.09
CA LEU A 26 -1.92 -8.96 -22.13
C LEU A 26 -2.86 -10.08 -21.62
N THR A 27 -3.50 -10.78 -22.55
CA THR A 27 -4.28 -11.99 -22.26
C THR A 27 -3.46 -13.22 -22.64
N VAL A 28 -3.39 -14.20 -21.74
CA VAL A 28 -2.75 -15.51 -22.00
C VAL A 28 -3.79 -16.64 -22.02
N PRO A 29 -3.54 -17.70 -22.81
CA PRO A 29 -4.31 -18.94 -22.67
C PRO A 29 -3.97 -19.65 -21.35
N GLY A 30 -4.94 -20.34 -20.77
CA GLY A 30 -4.77 -21.16 -19.57
C GLY A 30 -5.42 -20.57 -18.32
N GLN A 31 -5.28 -21.29 -17.21
CA GLN A 31 -5.95 -21.03 -15.94
C GLN A 31 -5.01 -20.49 -14.83
N ASP A 32 -3.69 -20.47 -15.09
CA ASP A 32 -2.71 -19.97 -14.13
C ASP A 32 -1.42 -19.52 -14.85
N ALA A 33 -1.02 -18.29 -14.60
CA ALA A 33 0.14 -17.65 -15.22
C ALA A 33 1.25 -17.26 -14.22
N ALA A 34 0.88 -17.00 -12.96
CA ALA A 34 1.78 -16.59 -11.87
C ALA A 34 2.86 -15.58 -12.32
N PRO A 35 2.46 -14.36 -12.73
CA PRO A 35 3.38 -13.38 -13.29
C PRO A 35 4.41 -12.92 -12.26
N VAL A 36 5.63 -12.61 -12.71
CA VAL A 36 6.70 -11.94 -11.98
C VAL A 36 7.22 -10.74 -12.75
N THR A 37 7.77 -9.74 -12.06
CA THR A 37 8.31 -8.53 -12.70
C THR A 37 9.59 -8.04 -12.01
N ASP A 38 10.44 -7.35 -12.77
CA ASP A 38 11.56 -6.54 -12.26
C ASP A 38 11.38 -5.04 -12.58
N GLY A 39 10.16 -4.63 -12.95
CA GLY A 39 9.85 -3.27 -13.40
C GLY A 39 10.31 -2.92 -14.81
N ARG A 40 10.99 -3.83 -15.53
CA ARG A 40 11.35 -3.68 -16.95
C ARG A 40 10.73 -4.76 -17.83
N PHE A 41 10.65 -5.96 -17.30
CA PHE A 41 10.08 -7.14 -17.91
C PHE A 41 9.00 -7.73 -17.01
N VAL A 42 8.09 -8.45 -17.64
CA VAL A 42 7.16 -9.37 -16.95
C VAL A 42 7.38 -10.73 -17.55
N ALA A 43 7.54 -11.73 -16.69
CA ALA A 43 7.67 -13.13 -17.06
C ALA A 43 6.55 -13.93 -16.41
N TRP A 44 6.13 -15.01 -17.06
CA TRP A 44 5.03 -15.84 -16.59
C TRP A 44 5.18 -17.27 -17.11
N LEU A 45 4.47 -18.18 -16.45
CA LEU A 45 4.37 -19.58 -16.85
C LEU A 45 3.09 -19.79 -17.66
N VAL A 46 3.11 -20.71 -18.62
CA VAL A 46 1.92 -21.13 -19.37
C VAL A 46 1.77 -22.63 -19.24
N ALA A 47 0.63 -23.09 -18.75
CA ALA A 47 0.29 -24.52 -18.64
C ALA A 47 0.19 -25.19 -20.01
N GLY A 48 0.81 -26.38 -20.12
CA GLY A 48 0.63 -27.26 -21.26
C GLY A 48 -0.77 -27.86 -21.28
N GLU A 49 -1.35 -28.05 -22.47
CA GLU A 49 -2.73 -28.55 -22.63
C GLU A 49 -2.96 -29.98 -22.10
N ASN A 50 -1.92 -30.82 -22.09
CA ASN A 50 -2.05 -32.27 -21.88
C ASN A 50 -1.43 -32.80 -20.57
N ASP A 51 -0.61 -32.00 -19.90
CA ASP A 51 0.10 -32.43 -18.69
C ASP A 51 0.12 -31.28 -17.66
N PRO A 52 -0.44 -31.48 -16.46
CA PRO A 52 -0.51 -30.44 -15.43
C PRO A 52 0.85 -30.04 -14.86
N LEU A 53 1.92 -30.82 -15.08
CA LEU A 53 3.29 -30.48 -14.71
C LEU A 53 4.01 -29.68 -15.81
N HIS A 54 3.59 -29.81 -17.08
CA HIS A 54 4.21 -29.10 -18.18
C HIS A 54 3.90 -27.60 -18.10
N ARG A 55 4.96 -26.79 -18.07
CA ARG A 55 4.90 -25.33 -18.14
C ARG A 55 5.93 -24.81 -19.14
N ASP A 56 5.54 -23.85 -19.96
CA ASP A 56 6.46 -23.05 -20.79
C ASP A 56 6.71 -21.70 -20.12
N VAL A 57 7.89 -21.12 -20.30
CA VAL A 57 8.29 -19.82 -19.73
C VAL A 57 8.25 -18.76 -20.82
N TYR A 58 7.55 -17.67 -20.57
CA TYR A 58 7.46 -16.52 -21.47
C TYR A 58 7.88 -15.24 -20.74
N ALA A 59 8.30 -14.24 -21.51
CA ALA A 59 8.45 -12.88 -21.03
C ALA A 59 8.10 -11.84 -22.09
N ALA A 60 7.80 -10.63 -21.65
CA ALA A 60 7.64 -9.46 -22.49
C ALA A 60 8.27 -8.25 -21.80
N SER A 61 8.78 -7.29 -22.59
CA SER A 61 9.18 -6.00 -22.02
C SER A 61 7.95 -5.16 -21.78
N LEU A 62 7.95 -4.38 -20.69
CA LEU A 62 6.89 -3.40 -20.44
C LEU A 62 6.78 -2.33 -21.54
N ALA A 63 7.88 -2.09 -22.27
CA ALA A 63 7.94 -1.12 -23.35
C ALA A 63 7.34 -1.64 -24.67
N ASP A 64 7.58 -2.90 -25.02
CA ASP A 64 7.14 -3.47 -26.31
C ASP A 64 5.84 -4.28 -26.22
N ARG A 65 5.53 -4.81 -25.03
CA ARG A 65 4.41 -5.70 -24.74
C ARG A 65 4.30 -6.89 -25.70
N GLN A 66 5.44 -7.36 -26.23
CA GLN A 66 5.47 -8.50 -27.15
C GLN A 66 5.93 -9.76 -26.41
N PRO A 67 5.05 -10.77 -26.23
CA PRO A 67 5.43 -12.05 -25.66
C PRO A 67 6.52 -12.76 -26.45
N ARG A 68 7.50 -13.32 -25.75
CA ARG A 68 8.58 -14.11 -26.33
C ARG A 68 8.79 -15.37 -25.48
N PRO A 69 8.90 -16.55 -26.09
CA PRO A 69 9.23 -17.76 -25.36
C PRO A 69 10.69 -17.69 -24.87
N LEU A 70 10.90 -18.01 -23.60
CA LEU A 70 12.22 -18.13 -22.97
C LEU A 70 12.65 -19.60 -22.87
N SER A 71 11.71 -20.49 -22.53
CA SER A 71 11.93 -21.94 -22.49
C SER A 71 10.63 -22.67 -22.82
N THR A 72 10.68 -23.59 -23.79
CA THR A 72 9.51 -24.32 -24.29
C THR A 72 9.82 -25.80 -24.45
N GLY A 73 8.80 -26.64 -24.39
CA GLY A 73 8.91 -28.08 -24.61
C GLY A 73 8.62 -28.89 -23.34
N PRO A 74 8.59 -30.23 -23.44
CA PRO A 74 8.03 -31.12 -22.41
C PRO A 74 8.94 -31.20 -21.18
N ALA A 75 8.77 -30.27 -20.25
CA ALA A 75 9.48 -30.24 -18.98
C ALA A 75 8.60 -29.66 -17.86
N LYS A 76 8.85 -30.13 -16.63
CA LYS A 76 8.30 -29.55 -15.40
C LYS A 76 9.00 -28.22 -15.15
N ARG A 77 8.27 -27.12 -14.99
CA ARG A 77 8.84 -25.81 -14.62
C ARG A 77 8.02 -25.12 -13.54
N ALA A 78 8.69 -24.57 -12.54
CA ALA A 78 8.05 -23.89 -11.41
C ALA A 78 8.97 -22.84 -10.78
N GLY A 79 8.42 -22.05 -9.84
CA GLY A 79 9.18 -21.10 -9.03
C GLY A 79 9.89 -20.04 -9.86
N LEU A 80 9.22 -19.48 -10.88
CA LEU A 80 9.77 -18.43 -11.71
C LEU A 80 10.00 -17.15 -10.87
N ASP A 81 11.18 -16.55 -10.96
CA ASP A 81 11.50 -15.23 -10.41
C ASP A 81 12.39 -14.45 -11.38
N LEU A 82 12.42 -13.12 -11.23
CA LEU A 82 13.00 -12.19 -12.19
C LEU A 82 13.68 -11.02 -11.48
N SER A 83 14.92 -10.70 -11.87
CA SER A 83 15.62 -9.49 -11.43
C SER A 83 16.60 -9.04 -12.51
N ASP A 84 16.64 -7.74 -12.79
CA ASP A 84 17.62 -7.12 -13.68
C ASP A 84 17.76 -7.81 -15.05
N GLY A 85 16.62 -8.23 -15.63
CA GLY A 85 16.56 -8.93 -16.91
C GLY A 85 17.05 -10.39 -16.89
N VAL A 86 17.24 -10.97 -15.70
CA VAL A 86 17.58 -12.38 -15.51
C VAL A 86 16.38 -13.11 -14.92
N ALA A 87 15.81 -14.05 -15.68
CA ALA A 87 14.76 -14.94 -15.22
C ALA A 87 15.37 -16.25 -14.72
N VAL A 88 14.91 -16.77 -13.58
CA VAL A 88 15.32 -18.05 -13.01
C VAL A 88 14.10 -18.90 -12.67
N TRP A 89 14.20 -20.22 -12.82
CA TRP A 89 13.14 -21.18 -12.49
C TRP A 89 13.74 -22.55 -12.17
N SER A 90 12.95 -23.42 -11.53
CA SER A 90 13.29 -24.84 -11.45
C SER A 90 12.81 -25.56 -12.71
N GLU A 91 13.63 -26.43 -13.27
CA GLU A 91 13.34 -27.21 -14.48
C GLU A 91 13.69 -28.68 -14.28
N GLY A 92 12.79 -29.60 -14.64
CA GLY A 92 13.01 -31.04 -14.50
C GLY A 92 12.18 -31.88 -15.46
N GLU A 93 12.33 -33.20 -15.36
CA GLU A 93 11.53 -34.15 -16.14
C GLU A 93 10.04 -34.10 -15.75
N LEU A 94 9.15 -34.52 -16.66
CA LEU A 94 7.70 -34.60 -16.43
C LEU A 94 7.34 -35.78 -15.51
N CYS A 95 7.70 -35.64 -14.23
CA CYS A 95 7.34 -36.56 -13.15
C CYS A 95 7.34 -35.82 -11.80
N GLU A 96 6.41 -36.20 -10.93
CA GLU A 96 6.19 -35.52 -9.64
C GLU A 96 7.43 -35.56 -8.73
N SER A 97 8.06 -36.73 -8.62
CA SER A 97 9.18 -36.98 -7.71
C SER A 97 10.57 -36.86 -8.34
N CYS A 98 10.64 -36.41 -9.59
CA CYS A 98 11.92 -36.27 -10.28
C CYS A 98 12.63 -34.99 -9.83
N PRO A 99 13.94 -35.08 -9.55
CA PRO A 99 14.75 -33.91 -9.23
C PRO A 99 14.67 -32.86 -10.33
N SER A 100 14.67 -31.61 -9.90
CA SER A 100 14.71 -30.42 -10.74
C SER A 100 16.07 -29.73 -10.58
N ASP A 101 16.53 -29.05 -11.62
CA ASP A 101 17.70 -28.18 -11.58
C ASP A 101 17.25 -26.71 -11.48
N ILE A 102 18.10 -25.82 -10.95
CA ILE A 102 17.89 -24.37 -11.10
C ILE A 102 18.61 -23.89 -12.36
N VAL A 103 17.82 -23.33 -13.27
CA VAL A 103 18.29 -22.75 -14.52
C VAL A 103 17.82 -21.30 -14.63
N GLY A 104 18.39 -20.57 -15.58
CA GLY A 104 17.92 -19.23 -15.88
C GLY A 104 18.31 -18.76 -17.28
N ILE A 105 17.85 -17.58 -17.64
CA ILE A 105 18.20 -16.92 -18.90
C ILE A 105 18.36 -15.42 -18.69
N ARG A 106 19.34 -14.83 -19.37
CA ARG A 106 19.41 -13.37 -19.55
C ARG A 106 18.51 -12.99 -20.72
N ILE A 107 17.38 -12.36 -20.44
CA ILE A 107 16.30 -12.09 -21.41
C ILE A 107 16.81 -11.31 -22.64
N GLU A 108 17.72 -10.36 -22.44
CA GLU A 108 18.24 -9.50 -23.52
C GLU A 108 19.18 -10.23 -24.48
N THR A 109 19.98 -11.18 -23.97
CA THR A 109 21.03 -11.84 -24.76
C THR A 109 20.64 -13.24 -25.19
N GLY A 110 19.66 -13.86 -24.52
CA GLY A 110 19.33 -15.27 -24.68
C GLY A 110 20.37 -16.22 -24.05
N GLU A 111 21.30 -15.71 -23.24
CA GLU A 111 22.30 -16.54 -22.55
C GLU A 111 21.62 -17.40 -21.48
N HIS A 112 21.70 -18.72 -21.64
CA HIS A 112 21.24 -19.68 -20.64
C HIS A 112 22.26 -19.84 -19.50
N LEU A 113 21.75 -19.95 -18.27
CA LEU A 113 22.51 -20.04 -17.04
C LEU A 113 22.21 -21.38 -16.35
N ALA A 114 23.26 -22.16 -16.06
CA ALA A 114 23.18 -23.33 -15.19
C ALA A 114 23.55 -22.91 -13.76
N ILE A 115 22.54 -22.79 -12.89
CA ILE A 115 22.70 -22.24 -11.54
C ILE A 115 22.93 -23.36 -10.52
N ALA A 116 22.15 -24.43 -10.58
CA ALA A 116 22.35 -25.62 -9.76
C ALA A 116 21.94 -26.88 -10.53
N THR A 117 22.90 -27.77 -10.77
CA THR A 117 22.70 -29.04 -11.49
C THR A 117 23.39 -30.17 -10.72
N THR A 118 22.89 -30.47 -9.52
CA THR A 118 23.61 -31.30 -8.53
C THR A 118 23.07 -32.73 -8.42
N GLY A 119 21.90 -32.99 -9.00
CA GLY A 119 21.15 -34.25 -8.85
C GLY A 119 20.30 -34.34 -7.58
N ALA A 120 20.42 -33.37 -6.66
CA ALA A 120 19.38 -33.10 -5.67
C ALA A 120 18.16 -32.45 -6.34
N ASP A 121 17.01 -32.46 -5.69
CA ASP A 121 15.85 -31.69 -6.14
C ASP A 121 16.03 -30.23 -5.75
N GLU A 122 16.36 -29.40 -6.74
CA GLU A 122 16.59 -27.97 -6.57
C GLU A 122 15.30 -27.20 -6.90
N THR A 123 14.75 -26.48 -5.92
CA THR A 123 13.42 -25.86 -6.04
C THR A 123 13.38 -24.44 -5.47
N ALA A 124 12.28 -23.73 -5.76
CA ALA A 124 11.98 -22.40 -5.23
C ALA A 124 13.12 -21.37 -5.36
N PRO A 125 13.65 -21.13 -6.57
CA PRO A 125 14.68 -20.12 -6.74
C PRO A 125 14.10 -18.71 -6.53
N ALA A 126 14.91 -17.84 -5.95
CA ALA A 126 14.63 -16.42 -5.79
C ALA A 126 15.88 -15.61 -6.16
N ILE A 127 15.71 -14.50 -6.88
CA ILE A 127 16.80 -13.71 -7.46
C ILE A 127 16.69 -12.22 -7.13
N TRP A 128 17.84 -11.65 -6.76
CA TRP A 128 18.06 -10.21 -6.70
C TRP A 128 19.45 -9.85 -7.22
N GLY A 129 19.49 -9.11 -8.33
CA GLY A 129 20.71 -8.79 -9.05
C GLY A 129 21.54 -10.02 -9.37
N ARG A 130 22.70 -10.13 -8.71
CA ARG A 130 23.65 -11.24 -8.89
C ARG A 130 23.43 -12.42 -7.96
N TRP A 131 22.51 -12.32 -6.99
CA TRP A 131 22.33 -13.31 -5.94
C TRP A 131 21.12 -14.18 -6.24
N VAL A 132 21.33 -15.50 -6.23
CA VAL A 132 20.26 -16.49 -6.36
C VAL A 132 20.26 -17.37 -5.12
N ALA A 133 19.12 -17.45 -4.44
CA ALA A 133 18.87 -18.40 -3.36
C ALA A 133 17.88 -19.47 -3.82
N TRP A 134 17.99 -20.69 -3.30
CA TRP A 134 17.08 -21.80 -3.63
C TRP A 134 17.10 -22.87 -2.54
N LEU A 135 16.13 -23.78 -2.57
CA LEU A 135 16.10 -24.96 -1.72
C LEU A 135 16.70 -26.16 -2.45
N SER A 136 17.56 -26.91 -1.77
CA SER A 136 18.20 -28.12 -2.27
C SER A 136 17.83 -29.31 -1.37
N ASP A 137 17.20 -30.34 -1.93
CA ASP A 137 16.83 -31.55 -1.19
C ASP A 137 17.44 -32.81 -1.83
N ASP A 138 18.33 -33.48 -1.09
CA ASP A 138 18.96 -34.73 -1.53
C ASP A 138 18.25 -35.99 -1.00
N GLY A 139 17.04 -35.83 -0.45
CA GLY A 139 16.24 -36.87 0.17
C GLY A 139 16.69 -37.25 1.58
N GLN A 140 17.79 -36.68 2.09
CA GLN A 140 18.25 -36.84 3.47
C GLN A 140 18.29 -35.51 4.21
N ARG A 141 18.60 -34.42 3.50
CA ARG A 141 18.66 -33.07 4.05
C ARG A 141 18.13 -32.06 3.06
N GLN A 142 17.33 -31.16 3.58
CA GLN A 142 16.97 -29.92 2.92
C GLN A 142 17.99 -28.83 3.30
N ARG A 143 18.46 -28.07 2.31
CA ARG A 143 19.42 -26.98 2.49
C ARG A 143 18.94 -25.72 1.80
N LEU A 144 19.03 -24.59 2.48
CA LEU A 144 18.92 -23.28 1.84
C LEU A 144 20.27 -22.89 1.27
N MET A 145 20.32 -22.74 -0.04
CA MET A 145 21.54 -22.44 -0.78
C MET A 145 21.54 -20.99 -1.26
N LEU A 146 22.72 -20.38 -1.36
CA LEU A 146 22.93 -19.04 -1.92
C LEU A 146 24.13 -19.04 -2.85
N ARG A 147 23.97 -18.45 -4.04
CA ARG A 147 25.04 -18.31 -5.03
C ARG A 147 25.14 -16.89 -5.56
N ASP A 148 26.39 -16.47 -5.73
CA ASP A 148 26.75 -15.26 -6.46
C ASP A 148 27.07 -15.59 -7.93
N LEU A 149 26.21 -15.16 -8.84
CA LEU A 149 26.33 -15.42 -10.29
C LEU A 149 27.56 -14.77 -10.95
N ASN A 150 28.18 -13.79 -10.31
CA ASN A 150 29.36 -13.10 -10.85
C ASN A 150 30.68 -13.69 -10.34
N THR A 151 30.63 -14.76 -9.55
CA THR A 151 31.82 -15.47 -9.06
C THR A 151 31.77 -16.95 -9.43
N ASN A 152 32.93 -17.58 -9.44
CA ASN A 152 33.04 -19.04 -9.56
C ASN A 152 33.14 -19.73 -8.20
N LEU A 153 32.77 -19.04 -7.11
CA LEU A 153 32.73 -19.65 -5.78
C LEU A 153 31.60 -20.68 -5.72
N ALA A 154 31.81 -21.72 -4.93
CA ALA A 154 30.77 -22.70 -4.66
C ALA A 154 29.59 -22.02 -3.92
N PRO A 155 28.35 -22.51 -4.12
CA PRO A 155 27.21 -22.06 -3.35
C PRO A 155 27.45 -22.20 -1.84
N GLU A 156 26.97 -21.22 -1.09
CA GLU A 156 26.95 -21.23 0.37
C GLU A 156 25.68 -21.92 0.87
N THR A 157 25.75 -22.64 1.99
CA THR A 157 24.57 -23.16 2.70
C THR A 157 24.24 -22.23 3.86
N LEU A 158 23.06 -21.63 3.83
CA LEU A 158 22.60 -20.66 4.85
C LEU A 158 21.91 -21.35 6.03
N ALA A 159 21.14 -22.39 5.74
CA ALA A 159 20.39 -23.17 6.71
C ALA A 159 20.29 -24.62 6.23
N GLN A 160 20.07 -25.54 7.17
CA GLN A 160 19.90 -26.96 6.89
C GLN A 160 18.90 -27.59 7.86
N ALA A 161 18.09 -28.52 7.35
CA ALA A 161 17.14 -29.31 8.11
C ALA A 161 17.30 -30.79 7.73
N ASP A 162 17.24 -31.69 8.71
CA ASP A 162 17.29 -33.13 8.45
C ASP A 162 15.90 -33.62 8.01
N ALA A 163 15.84 -34.57 7.06
CA ALA A 163 14.60 -35.06 6.44
C ALA A 163 13.73 -35.96 7.35
N ALA A 164 13.83 -35.82 8.68
CA ALA A 164 12.98 -36.55 9.63
C ALA A 164 11.49 -36.15 9.55
N GLY A 165 11.14 -35.19 8.68
CA GLY A 165 9.78 -34.75 8.38
C GLY A 165 9.19 -33.78 9.40
N ASN A 166 9.93 -33.50 10.48
CA ASN A 166 9.50 -32.62 11.57
C ASN A 166 10.26 -31.28 11.58
N GLN A 167 11.07 -31.00 10.56
CA GLN A 167 11.76 -29.74 10.33
C GLN A 167 11.57 -29.33 8.86
N VAL A 168 11.29 -28.05 8.63
CA VAL A 168 11.05 -27.50 7.29
C VAL A 168 11.77 -26.17 7.14
N ILE A 169 12.42 -25.99 5.99
CA ILE A 169 12.90 -24.69 5.52
C ILE A 169 11.96 -24.21 4.40
N GLY A 170 11.41 -23.01 4.59
CA GLY A 170 10.51 -22.39 3.64
C GLY A 170 11.23 -21.79 2.41
N PRO A 171 10.50 -21.57 1.30
CA PRO A 171 11.03 -20.94 0.09
C PRO A 171 11.72 -19.60 0.33
N PRO A 172 12.98 -19.39 -0.10
CA PRO A 172 13.66 -18.13 0.14
C PRO A 172 12.99 -16.97 -0.61
N ARG A 173 13.17 -15.76 -0.08
CA ARG A 173 12.91 -14.50 -0.77
C ARG A 173 14.20 -13.69 -0.77
N VAL A 174 14.54 -13.11 -1.92
CA VAL A 174 15.75 -12.28 -2.04
C VAL A 174 15.37 -10.94 -2.66
N GLN A 175 15.59 -9.85 -1.93
CA GLN A 175 15.39 -8.49 -2.44
C GLN A 175 16.23 -7.51 -1.63
N SER A 176 16.70 -6.44 -2.28
CA SER A 176 17.40 -5.33 -1.61
C SER A 176 18.59 -5.77 -0.74
N GLY A 177 19.25 -6.87 -1.12
CA GLY A 177 20.39 -7.44 -0.42
C GLY A 177 20.05 -8.24 0.85
N LEU A 178 18.77 -8.55 1.08
CA LEU A 178 18.32 -9.43 2.15
C LEU A 178 17.88 -10.78 1.55
N VAL A 179 18.28 -11.86 2.21
CA VAL A 179 17.69 -13.20 2.05
C VAL A 179 16.80 -13.44 3.26
N VAL A 180 15.54 -13.77 3.03
CA VAL A 180 14.55 -14.08 4.06
C VAL A 180 14.03 -15.49 3.85
N TRP A 181 13.94 -16.26 4.93
CA TRP A 181 13.43 -17.62 4.90
C TRP A 181 12.74 -17.97 6.22
N LEU A 182 11.93 -19.00 6.18
CA LEU A 182 11.26 -19.56 7.35
C LEU A 182 11.93 -20.87 7.75
N GLU A 183 12.13 -21.07 9.05
CA GLU A 183 12.47 -22.37 9.64
C GLU A 183 11.32 -22.75 10.56
N ALA A 184 10.81 -23.98 10.42
CA ALA A 184 9.76 -24.49 11.28
C ALA A 184 10.07 -25.90 11.79
N THR A 185 9.64 -26.18 13.01
CA THR A 185 9.78 -27.47 13.66
C THR A 185 8.46 -27.92 14.26
N SER A 186 8.17 -29.21 14.22
CA SER A 186 6.99 -29.80 14.86
C SER A 186 7.40 -30.98 15.76
N GLU A 187 6.59 -31.25 16.79
CA GLU A 187 6.79 -32.44 17.64
C GLU A 187 6.47 -33.74 16.89
N SER A 188 5.63 -33.68 15.86
CA SER A 188 5.27 -34.80 14.99
C SER A 188 5.56 -34.51 13.51
N ALA A 189 6.12 -35.51 12.83
CA ALA A 189 6.28 -35.48 11.38
C ALA A 189 4.95 -35.63 10.61
N SER A 190 3.82 -35.88 11.30
CA SER A 190 2.50 -36.02 10.65
C SER A 190 1.89 -34.70 10.20
N GLY A 191 2.40 -33.54 10.67
CA GLY A 191 1.84 -32.22 10.36
C GLY A 191 0.46 -31.95 10.98
N GLU A 192 -0.03 -32.85 11.83
CA GLU A 192 -1.29 -32.69 12.59
C GLU A 192 -1.11 -31.86 13.87
N GLU A 193 0.14 -31.61 14.26
CA GLU A 193 0.53 -30.84 15.45
C GLU A 193 1.00 -29.43 15.08
N ALA A 194 1.15 -28.57 16.09
CA ALA A 194 1.62 -27.20 15.90
C ALA A 194 3.03 -27.16 15.33
N TRP A 195 3.27 -26.15 14.51
CA TRP A 195 4.59 -25.77 14.03
C TRP A 195 5.10 -24.59 14.82
N ASP A 196 6.24 -24.76 15.49
CA ASP A 196 7.06 -23.67 15.99
C ASP A 196 7.85 -23.11 14.81
N TRP A 197 7.60 -21.86 14.43
CA TRP A 197 8.25 -21.25 13.28
C TRP A 197 9.03 -19.99 13.66
N ARG A 198 10.12 -19.76 12.92
CA ARG A 198 10.97 -18.57 13.00
C ARG A 198 11.18 -18.05 11.58
N LEU A 199 10.86 -16.78 11.37
CA LEU A 199 11.18 -16.05 10.16
C LEU A 199 12.54 -15.38 10.35
N LEU A 200 13.48 -15.70 9.48
CA LEU A 200 14.88 -15.33 9.58
C LEU A 200 15.26 -14.45 8.39
N ALA A 201 16.17 -13.50 8.63
CA ALA A 201 16.75 -12.67 7.58
C ALA A 201 18.27 -12.61 7.71
N ARG A 202 18.96 -12.48 6.58
CA ARG A 202 20.41 -12.24 6.55
C ARG A 202 20.77 -11.40 5.35
N ARG A 203 21.72 -10.47 5.51
CA ARG A 203 22.25 -9.73 4.36
C ARG A 203 23.11 -10.65 3.48
N VAL A 204 23.00 -10.49 2.17
CA VAL A 204 23.87 -11.19 1.21
C VAL A 204 25.32 -10.75 1.42
N ALA A 205 26.27 -11.68 1.28
CA ALA A 205 27.70 -11.47 1.51
C ALA A 205 28.09 -10.99 2.93
N ALA A 206 27.17 -10.96 3.89
CA ALA A 206 27.49 -10.71 5.28
C ALA A 206 27.98 -12.00 5.95
N ASP A 207 29.06 -11.89 6.72
CA ASP A 207 29.54 -12.94 7.63
C ASP A 207 28.93 -12.71 9.02
N GLU A 208 27.59 -12.71 9.05
CA GLU A 208 26.78 -12.41 10.23
C GLU A 208 25.75 -13.51 10.44
N GLU A 209 25.44 -13.78 11.71
CA GLU A 209 24.35 -14.70 12.07
C GLU A 209 23.01 -14.18 11.56
N PRO A 210 22.08 -15.07 11.13
CA PRO A 210 20.73 -14.68 10.77
C PRO A 210 20.01 -13.98 11.92
N MET A 211 19.31 -12.89 11.61
CA MET A 211 18.43 -12.22 12.57
C MET A 211 17.04 -12.86 12.58
N VAL A 212 16.43 -12.94 13.75
CA VAL A 212 15.03 -13.33 13.90
C VAL A 212 14.15 -12.11 13.61
N VAL A 213 13.35 -12.20 12.55
CA VAL A 213 12.39 -11.17 12.15
C VAL A 213 11.10 -11.31 12.95
N ALA A 214 10.59 -12.54 13.04
CA ALA A 214 9.38 -12.90 13.77
C ALA A 214 9.44 -14.38 14.14
N GLU A 215 8.68 -14.77 15.14
CA GLU A 215 8.53 -16.17 15.55
C GLU A 215 7.14 -16.39 16.15
N GLY A 216 6.67 -17.63 16.11
CA GLY A 216 5.36 -17.98 16.65
C GLY A 216 5.03 -19.45 16.46
N GLU A 217 3.79 -19.77 16.81
CA GLU A 217 3.21 -21.10 16.65
C GLU A 217 2.05 -21.02 15.64
N SER A 218 1.91 -22.01 14.76
CA SER A 218 0.76 -22.09 13.87
C SER A 218 0.26 -23.52 13.66
N THR A 219 -1.05 -23.63 13.40
CA THR A 219 -1.73 -24.89 13.02
C THR A 219 -2.75 -24.59 11.92
N PRO A 220 -2.81 -25.36 10.81
CA PRO A 220 -1.77 -26.20 10.20
C PRO A 220 -0.86 -25.45 9.22
N TYR A 221 -1.14 -24.16 8.95
CA TYR A 221 -0.47 -23.40 7.88
C TYR A 221 0.71 -22.59 8.41
N LEU A 222 1.83 -22.66 7.69
CA LEU A 222 3.01 -21.83 7.96
C LEU A 222 2.82 -20.42 7.39
N PRO A 223 3.46 -19.40 7.99
CA PRO A 223 3.53 -18.05 7.44
C PRO A 223 3.98 -18.02 5.98
N GLU A 224 3.26 -17.22 5.19
CA GLU A 224 3.72 -16.73 3.90
C GLU A 224 4.40 -15.37 4.08
N TYR A 225 5.38 -15.05 3.25
CA TYR A 225 6.21 -13.86 3.45
C TYR A 225 6.81 -13.31 2.16
N ALA A 226 7.15 -12.02 2.21
CA ALA A 226 7.88 -11.29 1.19
C ALA A 226 8.82 -10.26 1.81
N VAL A 227 9.78 -9.79 1.01
CA VAL A 227 10.77 -8.78 1.43
C VAL A 227 10.94 -7.75 0.32
N GLY A 228 11.07 -6.48 0.72
CA GLY A 228 11.36 -5.38 -0.17
C GLY A 228 11.99 -4.24 0.62
N GLY A 229 13.06 -3.63 0.10
CA GLY A 229 13.81 -2.62 0.83
C GLY A 229 14.35 -3.17 2.16
N GLU A 230 13.89 -2.60 3.27
CA GLU A 230 14.22 -3.02 4.64
C GLU A 230 12.98 -3.57 5.36
N THR A 231 11.93 -3.90 4.61
CA THR A 231 10.65 -4.34 5.13
C THR A 231 10.47 -5.83 4.83
N VAL A 232 10.13 -6.59 5.86
CA VAL A 232 9.64 -7.96 5.72
C VAL A 232 8.17 -7.98 6.08
N VAL A 233 7.35 -8.58 5.22
CA VAL A 233 5.92 -8.79 5.47
C VAL A 233 5.65 -10.27 5.61
N TYR A 234 4.77 -10.65 6.55
CA TYR A 234 4.44 -12.05 6.78
C TYR A 234 3.01 -12.23 7.29
N THR A 235 2.45 -13.42 7.04
CA THR A 235 1.16 -13.82 7.59
C THR A 235 1.31 -14.59 8.90
N ALA A 236 0.38 -14.41 9.83
CA ALA A 236 0.25 -15.22 11.03
C ALA A 236 -1.23 -15.59 11.21
N GLY A 237 -1.60 -16.78 10.73
CA GLY A 237 -3.00 -17.12 10.52
C GLY A 237 -3.62 -16.20 9.46
N GLN A 238 -4.69 -15.49 9.79
CA GLN A 238 -5.34 -14.52 8.91
C GLN A 238 -4.86 -13.08 9.13
N GLU A 239 -3.84 -12.87 9.98
CA GLU A 239 -3.23 -11.57 10.19
C GLU A 239 -2.07 -11.34 9.23
N LEU A 240 -1.92 -10.10 8.78
CA LEU A 240 -0.77 -9.64 8.00
C LEU A 240 0.03 -8.65 8.82
N HIS A 241 1.34 -8.86 8.89
CA HIS A 241 2.28 -8.06 9.65
C HIS A 241 3.39 -7.52 8.74
N ALA A 242 3.92 -6.36 9.09
CA ALA A 242 5.13 -5.78 8.50
C ALA A 242 6.16 -5.47 9.58
N VAL A 243 7.43 -5.75 9.30
CA VAL A 243 8.57 -5.51 10.19
C VAL A 243 9.61 -4.70 9.45
N ASP A 244 9.97 -3.55 10.01
CA ASP A 244 11.16 -2.81 9.59
C ASP A 244 12.40 -3.49 10.21
N ILE A 245 13.25 -4.03 9.36
CA ILE A 245 14.42 -4.83 9.75
C ILE A 245 15.51 -3.98 10.42
N LYS A 246 15.58 -2.68 10.14
CA LYS A 246 16.57 -1.80 10.76
C LYS A 246 16.23 -1.47 12.21
N THR A 247 14.95 -1.32 12.51
CA THR A 247 14.45 -0.87 13.81
C THR A 247 13.86 -2.01 14.64
N GLY A 248 13.52 -3.13 14.02
CA GLY A 248 12.78 -4.24 14.63
C GLY A 248 11.31 -3.89 14.95
N GLN A 249 10.80 -2.75 14.45
CA GLN A 249 9.42 -2.36 14.69
C GLN A 249 8.47 -3.20 13.84
N ALA A 250 7.57 -3.92 14.51
CA ALA A 250 6.50 -4.69 13.88
C ALA A 250 5.17 -3.93 13.91
N ARG A 251 4.36 -4.10 12.88
CA ARG A 251 3.02 -3.52 12.75
C ARG A 251 2.06 -4.55 12.15
N ALA A 252 0.91 -4.74 12.79
CA ALA A 252 -0.23 -5.44 12.20
C ALA A 252 -0.91 -4.53 11.16
N LEU A 253 -1.11 -5.05 9.95
CA LEU A 253 -1.69 -4.34 8.82
C LEU A 253 -3.14 -4.73 8.54
N ALA A 254 -3.46 -6.02 8.67
CA ALA A 254 -4.79 -6.56 8.41
C ALA A 254 -5.05 -7.80 9.28
N SER A 255 -6.33 -8.10 9.51
CA SER A 255 -6.78 -9.29 10.25
C SER A 255 -7.67 -10.22 9.40
N SER A 256 -7.71 -9.99 8.09
CA SER A 256 -8.45 -10.80 7.12
C SER A 256 -7.71 -10.78 5.79
N VAL A 257 -6.75 -11.70 5.66
CA VAL A 257 -6.08 -11.99 4.39
C VAL A 257 -6.52 -13.34 3.85
N THR A 258 -6.56 -13.47 2.53
CA THR A 258 -6.71 -14.78 1.91
C THR A 258 -5.43 -15.60 2.10
N ASP A 259 -5.58 -16.92 2.21
CA ASP A 259 -4.51 -17.92 2.20
C ASP A 259 -4.27 -18.51 0.80
N GLU A 260 -4.93 -17.98 -0.25
CA GLU A 260 -4.77 -18.47 -1.62
C GLU A 260 -3.39 -18.14 -2.22
N PHE A 261 -2.72 -17.07 -1.77
CA PHE A 261 -1.43 -16.63 -2.30
C PHE A 261 -0.73 -15.64 -1.36
N PRO A 262 0.61 -15.56 -1.42
CA PRO A 262 1.41 -14.75 -0.50
C PRO A 262 1.19 -13.24 -0.65
N PRO A 263 1.38 -12.47 0.44
CA PRO A 263 1.52 -11.02 0.34
C PRO A 263 2.82 -10.65 -0.38
N THR A 264 2.90 -9.42 -0.88
CA THR A 264 4.09 -8.89 -1.55
C THR A 264 4.40 -7.47 -1.09
N THR A 265 5.65 -7.02 -1.23
CA THR A 265 6.04 -5.64 -0.92
C THR A 265 7.21 -5.17 -1.79
N ASP A 266 7.21 -3.89 -2.16
CA ASP A 266 8.38 -3.21 -2.74
C ASP A 266 9.22 -2.46 -1.68
N GLY A 267 8.80 -2.54 -0.41
CA GLY A 267 9.44 -1.94 0.75
C GLY A 267 8.61 -0.84 1.41
N GLN A 268 7.97 0.03 0.63
CA GLN A 268 7.04 1.03 1.16
C GLN A 268 5.59 0.55 1.10
N TYR A 269 5.23 -0.10 -0.02
CA TYR A 269 3.88 -0.56 -0.27
C TYR A 269 3.77 -2.06 -0.04
N VAL A 270 2.69 -2.48 0.60
CA VAL A 270 2.36 -3.89 0.85
C VAL A 270 1.07 -4.22 0.15
N PHE A 271 1.03 -5.34 -0.58
CA PHE A 271 -0.16 -5.80 -1.30
C PHE A 271 -0.52 -7.23 -0.92
N TRP A 272 -1.82 -7.51 -0.84
CA TRP A 272 -2.35 -8.84 -0.52
C TRP A 272 -3.75 -9.02 -1.11
N GLY A 273 -4.18 -10.27 -1.18
CA GLY A 273 -5.54 -10.64 -1.57
C GLY A 273 -6.51 -10.63 -0.40
N ARG A 274 -7.75 -10.23 -0.66
CA ARG A 274 -8.86 -10.34 0.29
C ARG A 274 -10.10 -10.82 -0.44
N VAL A 275 -10.78 -11.80 0.13
CA VAL A 275 -12.09 -12.24 -0.39
C VAL A 275 -13.05 -11.05 -0.36
N SER A 276 -13.69 -10.76 -1.49
CA SER A 276 -14.60 -9.63 -1.60
C SER A 276 -15.80 -9.84 -0.65
N PRO A 277 -16.15 -8.84 0.18
CA PRO A 277 -17.27 -8.96 1.13
C PRO A 277 -18.60 -9.21 0.45
N ASP A 278 -18.77 -8.60 -0.74
CA ASP A 278 -20.02 -8.59 -1.49
C ASP A 278 -20.09 -9.73 -2.51
N GLN A 279 -18.93 -10.29 -2.87
CA GLN A 279 -18.78 -11.36 -3.86
C GLN A 279 -17.79 -12.43 -3.33
N PRO A 280 -18.26 -13.42 -2.55
CA PRO A 280 -17.37 -14.41 -1.91
C PRO A 280 -16.52 -15.25 -2.88
N ASP A 281 -16.89 -15.31 -4.17
CA ASP A 281 -16.14 -16.01 -5.22
C ASP A 281 -15.07 -15.11 -5.89
N GLN A 282 -14.97 -13.85 -5.48
CA GLN A 282 -14.01 -12.87 -5.99
C GLN A 282 -12.96 -12.53 -4.95
N VAL A 283 -11.76 -12.21 -5.44
CA VAL A 283 -10.64 -11.75 -4.63
C VAL A 283 -10.21 -10.38 -5.13
N ASP A 284 -10.24 -9.41 -4.23
CA ASP A 284 -9.75 -8.05 -4.44
C ASP A 284 -8.27 -7.97 -4.03
N ILE A 285 -7.51 -7.10 -4.69
CA ILE A 285 -6.14 -6.75 -4.27
C ILE A 285 -6.21 -5.44 -3.50
N LEU A 286 -5.71 -5.48 -2.27
CA LEU A 286 -5.52 -4.31 -1.42
C LEU A 286 -4.07 -3.85 -1.44
N GLY A 287 -3.85 -2.56 -1.18
CA GLY A 287 -2.55 -1.95 -0.97
C GLY A 287 -2.50 -1.21 0.35
N PHE A 288 -1.35 -1.21 1.02
CA PHE A 288 -1.08 -0.44 2.22
C PHE A 288 0.22 0.35 2.06
N ASP A 289 0.17 1.65 2.30
CA ASP A 289 1.37 2.49 2.40
C ASP A 289 1.84 2.54 3.86
N LEU A 290 3.03 1.99 4.12
CA LEU A 290 3.63 1.96 5.45
C LEU A 290 4.01 3.34 5.99
N ALA A 291 4.38 4.27 5.11
CA ALA A 291 4.77 5.63 5.47
C ALA A 291 3.55 6.49 5.82
N ALA A 292 2.52 6.45 4.98
CA ALA A 292 1.27 7.20 5.19
C ALA A 292 0.27 6.49 6.12
N ILE A 293 0.55 5.24 6.53
CA ILE A 293 -0.35 4.39 7.33
C ILE A 293 -1.76 4.37 6.72
N SER A 294 -1.81 4.04 5.43
CA SER A 294 -3.01 4.20 4.61
C SER A 294 -3.30 2.92 3.82
N LEU A 295 -4.54 2.44 3.92
CA LEU A 295 -5.09 1.30 3.20
C LEU A 295 -5.90 1.78 1.99
N PHE A 296 -5.67 1.20 0.83
CA PHE A 296 -6.36 1.53 -0.41
C PHE A 296 -6.66 0.28 -1.23
N ASN A 297 -7.63 0.39 -2.14
CA ASN A 297 -7.99 -0.68 -3.04
C ASN A 297 -7.21 -0.56 -4.36
N VAL A 298 -6.69 -1.68 -4.87
CA VAL A 298 -6.06 -1.77 -6.19
C VAL A 298 -7.06 -2.31 -7.22
N THR A 299 -7.72 -3.42 -6.89
CA THR A 299 -8.83 -3.97 -7.67
C THR A 299 -10.07 -4.02 -6.79
N ILE A 300 -11.23 -3.70 -7.37
CA ILE A 300 -12.52 -3.73 -6.67
C ILE A 300 -13.54 -4.41 -7.58
N ASN A 301 -14.24 -5.44 -7.08
CA ASN A 301 -15.43 -6.02 -7.71
C ASN A 301 -15.23 -6.48 -9.16
N THR A 302 -14.03 -6.96 -9.47
CA THR A 302 -13.57 -7.21 -10.84
C THR A 302 -12.85 -8.54 -10.95
N GLY A 303 -13.61 -9.59 -11.31
CA GLY A 303 -13.10 -10.94 -11.54
C GLY A 303 -12.43 -11.55 -10.31
N THR A 304 -11.72 -12.65 -10.52
CA THR A 304 -10.93 -13.31 -9.46
C THR A 304 -9.46 -12.96 -9.66
N ASN A 305 -8.95 -12.00 -8.88
CA ASN A 305 -7.56 -11.55 -8.96
C ASN A 305 -6.66 -12.42 -8.07
N ARG A 306 -5.46 -12.76 -8.55
CA ARG A 306 -4.54 -13.66 -7.85
C ARG A 306 -3.08 -13.25 -8.02
N VAL A 307 -2.23 -13.71 -7.10
CA VAL A 307 -0.76 -13.66 -7.19
C VAL A 307 -0.23 -12.24 -7.46
N PRO A 308 -0.52 -11.25 -6.59
CA PRO A 308 0.08 -9.93 -6.70
C PRO A 308 1.58 -10.03 -6.41
N ILE A 309 2.39 -9.41 -7.26
CA ILE A 309 3.84 -9.31 -7.09
C ILE A 309 4.27 -7.85 -7.26
N ALA A 310 4.98 -7.33 -6.26
CA ALA A 310 5.45 -5.96 -6.22
C ALA A 310 6.98 -5.96 -6.18
N LYS A 311 7.60 -5.38 -7.21
CA LYS A 311 9.06 -5.27 -7.32
C LYS A 311 9.43 -4.03 -8.14
N GLU A 312 10.42 -3.28 -7.69
CA GLU A 312 10.95 -2.09 -8.37
C GLU A 312 9.85 -1.09 -8.80
N GLY A 313 8.93 -0.75 -7.89
CA GLY A 313 7.87 0.23 -8.14
C GLY A 313 6.77 -0.25 -9.10
N THR A 314 6.75 -1.54 -9.44
CA THR A 314 5.78 -2.15 -10.36
C THR A 314 4.99 -3.24 -9.65
N LEU A 315 3.68 -3.26 -9.87
CA LEU A 315 2.76 -4.29 -9.42
C LEU A 315 2.28 -5.08 -10.63
N ALA A 316 2.45 -6.40 -10.61
CA ALA A 316 1.82 -7.31 -11.56
C ALA A 316 0.89 -8.28 -10.83
N TRP A 317 -0.16 -8.73 -11.50
CA TRP A 317 -1.06 -9.75 -10.97
C TRP A 317 -1.78 -10.44 -12.13
N GLN A 318 -2.46 -11.54 -11.82
CA GLN A 318 -3.31 -12.21 -12.78
C GLN A 318 -4.79 -12.07 -12.42
N ARG A 319 -5.64 -12.13 -13.43
CA ARG A 319 -7.09 -12.16 -13.27
C ARG A 319 -7.69 -13.29 -14.09
N ALA A 320 -8.42 -14.18 -13.43
CA ALA A 320 -9.18 -15.22 -14.10
C ALA A 320 -10.45 -14.64 -14.73
N VAL A 321 -10.64 -14.86 -16.03
CA VAL A 321 -11.83 -14.43 -16.78
C VAL A 321 -12.31 -15.61 -17.63
N GLY A 322 -13.18 -16.45 -17.06
CA GLY A 322 -13.67 -17.66 -17.72
C GLY A 322 -12.57 -18.72 -17.85
N GLU A 323 -12.16 -19.05 -19.08
CA GLU A 323 -11.09 -20.03 -19.38
C GLU A 323 -9.73 -19.40 -19.74
N VAL A 324 -9.64 -18.07 -19.69
CA VAL A 324 -8.40 -17.33 -19.96
C VAL A 324 -7.94 -16.58 -18.73
N VAL A 325 -6.64 -16.33 -18.67
CA VAL A 325 -6.03 -15.49 -17.64
C VAL A 325 -5.53 -14.20 -18.29
N GLU A 326 -5.89 -13.08 -17.68
CA GLU A 326 -5.33 -11.78 -17.99
C GLU A 326 -4.15 -11.51 -17.07
N ILE A 327 -3.03 -11.09 -17.65
CA ILE A 327 -1.92 -10.52 -16.89
C ILE A 327 -2.09 -9.01 -16.90
N HIS A 328 -2.07 -8.44 -15.71
CA HIS A 328 -2.18 -7.01 -15.48
C HIS A 328 -0.91 -6.48 -14.87
N VAL A 329 -0.54 -5.26 -15.25
CA VAL A 329 0.68 -4.61 -14.78
C VAL A 329 0.44 -3.12 -14.67
N ALA A 330 0.85 -2.55 -13.54
CA ALA A 330 0.82 -1.11 -13.33
C ALA A 330 2.07 -0.66 -12.56
N ARG A 331 2.48 0.59 -12.76
CA ARG A 331 3.37 1.23 -11.78
C ARG A 331 2.57 1.40 -10.49
N ILE A 332 3.21 1.21 -9.34
CA ILE A 332 2.54 1.39 -8.05
C ILE A 332 1.96 2.80 -7.93
N ALA A 333 2.69 3.81 -8.42
CA ALA A 333 2.21 5.19 -8.49
C ALA A 333 0.90 5.39 -9.27
N ASP A 334 0.55 4.49 -10.21
CA ASP A 334 -0.66 4.56 -11.02
C ASP A 334 -1.87 3.88 -10.35
N VAL A 335 -1.65 3.13 -9.25
CA VAL A 335 -2.72 2.49 -8.46
C VAL A 335 -2.98 3.19 -7.13
N LEU A 336 -2.17 4.18 -6.76
CA LEU A 336 -2.39 5.00 -5.57
C LEU A 336 -3.70 5.80 -5.67
N PRO A 337 -4.33 6.15 -4.54
CA PRO A 337 -5.53 6.99 -4.54
C PRO A 337 -5.35 8.36 -5.22
N SER A 338 -4.14 8.90 -5.25
CA SER A 338 -3.81 10.17 -5.92
C SER A 338 -3.63 10.05 -7.45
N ALA A 339 -3.65 8.83 -7.99
CA ALA A 339 -3.53 8.61 -9.42
C ALA A 339 -4.80 9.09 -10.14
N PRO A 340 -4.68 9.93 -11.20
CA PRO A 340 -5.84 10.37 -11.96
C PRO A 340 -6.61 9.18 -12.53
N ARG A 341 -7.93 9.23 -12.40
CA ARG A 341 -8.85 8.26 -12.95
C ARG A 341 -9.37 8.72 -14.32
N PRO A 342 -9.59 7.77 -15.25
CA PRO A 342 -10.15 8.06 -16.56
C PRO A 342 -11.56 8.68 -16.48
N ASP A 343 -11.88 9.52 -17.46
CA ASP A 343 -13.21 10.14 -17.60
C ASP A 343 -14.27 9.06 -17.87
N PRO A 344 -15.36 9.01 -17.11
CA PRO A 344 -16.39 7.97 -17.24
C PRO A 344 -17.24 8.11 -18.51
N GLY A 345 -17.15 9.25 -19.22
CA GLY A 345 -17.98 9.57 -20.38
C GLY A 345 -19.48 9.65 -20.08
N THR A 346 -19.86 9.62 -18.80
CA THR A 346 -21.25 9.55 -18.30
C THR A 346 -21.40 10.44 -17.06
N SER A 347 -22.64 10.65 -16.60
CA SER A 347 -22.94 11.45 -15.40
C SER A 347 -23.93 10.72 -14.51
N SER A 348 -23.80 10.87 -13.19
CA SER A 348 -24.73 10.36 -12.18
C SER A 348 -25.18 11.48 -11.24
N GLU A 349 -26.29 11.25 -10.53
CA GLU A 349 -26.70 12.11 -9.40
C GLU A 349 -25.90 11.80 -8.13
N GLU A 350 -25.28 10.62 -8.05
CA GLU A 350 -24.58 10.11 -6.87
C GLU A 350 -23.07 10.37 -6.88
N TRP A 351 -22.52 10.74 -8.04
CA TRP A 351 -21.10 11.08 -8.20
C TRP A 351 -20.86 12.12 -9.28
N VAL A 352 -19.73 12.82 -9.18
CA VAL A 352 -19.22 13.78 -10.17
C VAL A 352 -17.75 13.51 -10.47
N TYR A 353 -17.37 13.60 -11.75
CA TYR A 353 -15.98 13.55 -12.20
C TYR A 353 -15.44 14.95 -12.41
N PHE A 354 -14.24 15.22 -11.89
CA PHE A 354 -13.55 16.50 -12.04
C PHE A 354 -12.39 16.39 -13.03
N PRO A 355 -12.56 16.76 -14.32
CA PRO A 355 -11.49 16.66 -15.31
C PRO A 355 -10.26 17.54 -15.00
N GLN A 356 -10.41 18.53 -14.12
CA GLN A 356 -9.32 19.40 -13.67
C GLN A 356 -8.25 18.63 -12.88
N THR A 357 -8.65 17.59 -12.16
CA THR A 357 -7.76 16.79 -11.30
C THR A 357 -7.79 15.30 -11.64
N GLY A 358 -8.77 14.86 -12.43
CA GLY A 358 -8.96 13.47 -12.80
C GLY A 358 -9.57 12.62 -11.69
N HIS A 359 -10.29 13.22 -10.73
CA HIS A 359 -10.81 12.50 -9.57
C HIS A 359 -12.32 12.53 -9.49
N TYR A 360 -12.87 11.48 -8.88
CA TYR A 360 -14.29 11.39 -8.60
C TYR A 360 -14.61 11.90 -7.20
N LEU A 361 -15.84 12.34 -7.04
CA LEU A 361 -16.42 12.65 -5.74
C LEU A 361 -17.81 12.04 -5.71
N ALA A 362 -18.06 11.18 -4.72
CA ALA A 362 -19.27 10.37 -4.70
C ALA A 362 -19.92 10.32 -3.31
N ASN A 363 -21.14 9.76 -3.27
CA ASN A 363 -21.84 9.36 -2.05
C ASN A 363 -21.87 10.45 -0.97
N GLY A 364 -21.54 10.07 0.28
CA GLY A 364 -21.59 10.95 1.45
C GLY A 364 -20.67 12.16 1.32
N PHE A 365 -19.47 12.00 0.75
CA PHE A 365 -18.55 13.11 0.53
C PHE A 365 -19.05 14.08 -0.54
N PHE A 366 -19.67 13.60 -1.61
CA PHE A 366 -20.31 14.47 -2.60
C PHE A 366 -21.47 15.27 -2.01
N ALA A 367 -22.35 14.59 -1.27
CA ALA A 367 -23.48 15.24 -0.58
C ALA A 367 -22.99 16.31 0.41
N PHE A 368 -21.96 15.99 1.20
CA PHE A 368 -21.36 16.92 2.14
C PHE A 368 -20.72 18.12 1.43
N TRP A 369 -19.89 17.90 0.42
CA TRP A 369 -19.22 18.94 -0.35
C TRP A 369 -20.23 19.92 -0.97
N LYS A 370 -21.30 19.39 -1.59
CA LYS A 370 -22.35 20.19 -2.23
C LYS A 370 -23.13 21.05 -1.23
N ARG A 371 -23.37 20.56 0.00
CA ARG A 371 -24.14 21.28 1.03
C ARG A 371 -23.34 22.38 1.73
N HIS A 372 -22.02 22.21 1.88
CA HIS A 372 -21.22 23.02 2.81
C HIS A 372 -20.19 23.96 2.15
N GLY A 373 -20.42 24.37 0.90
CA GLY A 373 -19.63 25.42 0.22
C GLY A 373 -18.88 24.96 -1.03
N GLY A 374 -18.83 23.65 -1.28
CA GLY A 374 -18.30 23.08 -2.51
C GLY A 374 -16.91 23.58 -2.90
N LEU A 375 -16.77 24.02 -4.16
CA LEU A 375 -15.49 24.36 -4.75
C LEU A 375 -14.80 25.53 -4.04
N GLU A 376 -15.56 26.51 -3.56
CA GLU A 376 -15.01 27.71 -2.93
C GLU A 376 -14.33 27.38 -1.60
N LEU A 377 -14.89 26.45 -0.83
CA LEU A 377 -14.35 26.09 0.48
C LEU A 377 -13.34 24.94 0.41
N PHE A 378 -13.68 23.85 -0.28
CA PHE A 378 -12.87 22.62 -0.25
C PHE A 378 -11.90 22.51 -1.43
N GLY A 379 -12.20 23.16 -2.55
CA GLY A 379 -11.49 22.98 -3.81
C GLY A 379 -11.84 21.66 -4.51
N TYR A 380 -11.02 21.30 -5.51
CA TYR A 380 -11.16 20.05 -6.25
C TYR A 380 -10.66 18.83 -5.44
N PRO A 381 -11.24 17.63 -5.63
CA PRO A 381 -10.69 16.40 -5.07
C PRO A 381 -9.31 16.09 -5.69
N LEU A 382 -8.41 15.55 -4.88
CA LEU A 382 -7.03 15.21 -5.22
C LEU A 382 -6.73 13.71 -5.12
N THR A 383 -7.66 12.94 -4.57
CA THR A 383 -7.58 11.49 -4.45
C THR A 383 -8.94 10.88 -4.68
N GLU A 384 -8.98 9.57 -4.91
CA GLU A 384 -10.16 8.76 -4.59
C GLU A 384 -10.32 8.60 -3.07
N GLU A 385 -11.43 8.03 -2.62
CA GLU A 385 -11.61 7.64 -1.22
C GLU A 385 -10.66 6.49 -0.85
N PHE A 386 -10.03 6.58 0.32
CA PHE A 386 -9.18 5.51 0.87
C PHE A 386 -9.23 5.54 2.40
N SER A 387 -8.64 4.54 3.06
CA SER A 387 -8.59 4.47 4.52
C SER A 387 -7.26 5.00 5.05
N GLU A 388 -7.30 5.96 5.97
CA GLU A 388 -6.12 6.56 6.61
C GLU A 388 -6.20 6.41 8.14
N TRP A 389 -5.06 6.24 8.78
CA TRP A 389 -4.98 6.18 10.24
C TRP A 389 -5.35 7.51 10.91
N ASP A 390 -6.40 7.49 11.73
CA ASP A 390 -6.76 8.60 12.60
C ASP A 390 -6.09 8.43 13.98
N PRO A 391 -5.07 9.25 14.31
CA PRO A 391 -4.36 9.13 15.58
C PRO A 391 -5.23 9.50 16.80
N ASP A 392 -6.30 10.27 16.62
CA ASP A 392 -7.18 10.67 17.73
C ASP A 392 -8.08 9.51 18.19
N SER A 393 -8.59 8.71 17.24
CA SER A 393 -9.46 7.57 17.54
C SER A 393 -8.75 6.22 17.58
N GLY A 394 -7.53 6.14 17.04
CA GLY A 394 -6.78 4.89 16.92
C GLY A 394 -7.42 3.91 15.92
N LYS A 395 -8.08 4.43 14.87
CA LYS A 395 -8.77 3.62 13.86
C LYS A 395 -8.44 4.13 12.46
N LEU A 396 -8.50 3.24 11.48
CA LEU A 396 -8.57 3.66 10.08
C LEU A 396 -9.92 4.31 9.81
N ARG A 397 -9.91 5.45 9.11
CA ARG A 397 -11.12 6.16 8.65
C ARG A 397 -11.08 6.31 7.14
N THR A 398 -12.23 6.17 6.49
CA THR A 398 -12.36 6.56 5.09
C THR A 398 -12.19 8.06 4.98
N VAL A 399 -11.25 8.49 4.14
CA VAL A 399 -10.91 9.89 3.87
C VAL A 399 -10.84 10.16 2.38
N GLN A 400 -10.97 11.44 2.02
CA GLN A 400 -10.65 11.93 0.69
C GLN A 400 -10.01 13.31 0.80
N TYR A 401 -8.91 13.51 0.06
CA TYR A 401 -8.20 14.77 0.02
C TYR A 401 -8.76 15.67 -1.07
N PHE A 402 -8.86 16.95 -0.74
CA PHE A 402 -9.20 18.04 -1.63
C PHE A 402 -8.08 19.07 -1.58
N GLU A 403 -8.10 20.07 -2.46
CA GLU A 403 -7.08 21.11 -2.44
C GLU A 403 -6.93 21.77 -1.07
N ARG A 404 -8.05 22.02 -0.37
CA ARG A 404 -8.08 22.83 0.86
C ARG A 404 -8.58 22.09 2.10
N ALA A 405 -8.95 20.82 1.97
CA ALA A 405 -9.55 20.03 3.04
C ALA A 405 -9.23 18.55 2.91
N ARG A 406 -9.34 17.82 4.03
CA ARG A 406 -9.49 16.36 4.06
C ARG A 406 -10.84 16.06 4.66
N LEU A 407 -11.74 15.43 3.91
CA LEU A 407 -12.99 14.92 4.47
C LEU A 407 -12.75 13.53 5.05
N ALA A 408 -13.36 13.25 6.19
CA ALA A 408 -13.26 11.98 6.90
C ALA A 408 -14.65 11.50 7.29
N TYR A 409 -14.89 10.19 7.14
CA TYR A 409 -16.14 9.54 7.49
C TYR A 409 -16.10 8.93 8.89
N TYR A 410 -17.19 9.11 9.63
CA TYR A 410 -17.38 8.68 11.01
C TYR A 410 -18.61 7.74 11.07
N PRO A 411 -18.44 6.42 10.92
CA PRO A 411 -19.55 5.46 10.91
C PRO A 411 -20.38 5.49 12.21
N GLU A 412 -19.77 5.86 13.33
CA GLU A 412 -20.45 6.08 14.61
C GLU A 412 -21.50 7.21 14.58
N HIS A 413 -21.50 8.04 13.54
CA HIS A 413 -22.41 9.16 13.33
C HIS A 413 -23.29 8.98 12.09
N ALA A 414 -23.33 7.78 11.50
CA ALA A 414 -24.10 7.48 10.28
C ALA A 414 -25.55 7.96 10.37
N GLY A 415 -26.02 8.63 9.31
CA GLY A 415 -27.35 9.20 9.22
C GLY A 415 -27.51 10.56 9.90
N THR A 416 -26.43 11.16 10.41
CA THR A 416 -26.42 12.51 11.00
C THR A 416 -25.56 13.46 10.18
N THR A 417 -25.68 14.78 10.39
CA THR A 417 -24.80 15.76 9.72
C THR A 417 -23.33 15.65 10.17
N LEU A 418 -23.03 14.91 11.25
CA LEU A 418 -21.67 14.69 11.75
C LEU A 418 -21.01 13.40 11.20
N GLU A 419 -21.69 12.69 10.28
CA GLU A 419 -21.14 11.48 9.64
C GLU A 419 -19.93 11.78 8.75
N VAL A 420 -19.85 13.00 8.19
CA VAL A 420 -18.69 13.52 7.47
C VAL A 420 -18.19 14.75 8.21
N GLN A 421 -16.88 14.80 8.49
CA GLN A 421 -16.23 15.93 9.15
C GLN A 421 -14.92 16.26 8.43
N LEU A 422 -14.38 17.46 8.67
CA LEU A 422 -13.04 17.80 8.22
C LEU A 422 -12.01 17.20 9.18
N GLY A 423 -10.94 16.62 8.63
CA GLY A 423 -9.75 16.22 9.37
C GLY A 423 -9.05 17.42 10.00
N ARG A 424 -8.21 17.16 11.02
CA ARG A 424 -7.48 18.20 11.77
C ARG A 424 -6.21 18.66 11.05
N ILE A 425 -6.34 18.88 9.75
CA ILE A 425 -5.22 19.14 8.84
C ILE A 425 -4.49 20.46 9.14
N GLY A 426 -5.13 21.40 9.85
CA GLY A 426 -4.45 22.63 10.29
C GLY A 426 -3.45 22.36 11.42
N VAL A 427 -3.77 21.43 12.33
CA VAL A 427 -2.83 20.97 13.36
C VAL A 427 -1.67 20.20 12.72
N GLU A 428 -1.99 19.30 11.79
CA GLU A 428 -1.00 18.46 11.10
C GLU A 428 0.00 19.30 10.32
N GLU A 429 -0.48 20.22 9.48
CA GLU A 429 0.41 21.11 8.72
C GLU A 429 1.27 21.98 9.66
N ALA A 430 0.67 22.58 10.69
CA ALA A 430 1.43 23.38 11.66
C ALA A 430 2.52 22.57 12.37
N ALA A 431 2.29 21.28 12.62
CA ALA A 431 3.31 20.36 13.16
C ALA A 431 4.42 20.11 12.15
N THR A 432 4.10 19.81 10.89
CA THR A 432 5.08 19.57 9.82
C THR A 432 6.03 20.77 9.65
N TRP A 433 5.50 21.99 9.66
CA TRP A 433 6.32 23.21 9.52
C TRP A 433 6.96 23.68 10.82
N GLY A 434 6.75 22.97 11.94
CA GLY A 434 7.32 23.34 13.24
C GLY A 434 6.74 24.62 13.84
N PHE A 435 5.54 25.03 13.43
CA PHE A 435 4.89 26.25 13.91
C PHE A 435 4.31 26.15 15.31
N LEU A 436 4.05 24.94 15.81
CA LEU A 436 3.44 24.73 17.14
C LEU A 436 4.23 25.38 18.29
N GLU A 437 5.55 25.52 18.14
CA GLU A 437 6.42 26.15 19.14
C GLU A 437 6.64 27.67 18.89
N SER A 438 6.05 28.20 17.82
CA SER A 438 6.20 29.61 17.45
C SER A 438 5.33 30.50 18.34
N ARG A 439 5.70 31.79 18.41
CA ARG A 439 4.95 32.78 19.20
C ARG A 439 3.47 32.86 18.81
N ALA A 440 3.13 32.66 17.54
CA ALA A 440 1.75 32.75 17.08
C ALA A 440 0.87 31.62 17.65
N PHE A 441 1.46 30.45 17.95
CA PHE A 441 0.74 29.27 18.48
C PHE A 441 0.79 29.18 20.01
N GLN A 442 1.36 30.18 20.69
CA GLN A 442 1.36 30.23 22.15
C GLN A 442 0.00 30.72 22.67
N ALA A 443 -0.65 29.87 23.47
CA ALA A 443 -1.93 30.18 24.11
C ALA A 443 -1.82 31.32 25.14
N PHE A 444 -2.80 32.22 25.14
CA PHE A 444 -2.98 33.20 26.21
C PHE A 444 -3.74 32.60 27.38
N LEU A 445 -3.33 32.92 28.61
CA LEU A 445 -3.95 32.41 29.84
C LEU A 445 -5.32 33.02 30.12
N ALA A 446 -5.62 34.19 29.56
CA ALA A 446 -6.89 34.89 29.73
C ALA A 446 -7.08 35.89 28.59
N ASP A 447 -8.34 36.26 28.38
CA ASP A 447 -8.64 37.38 27.49
C ASP A 447 -8.08 38.68 28.08
N SER A 448 -7.18 39.29 27.33
CA SER A 448 -6.54 40.56 27.68
C SER A 448 -6.90 41.68 26.70
N ARG A 449 -7.74 41.39 25.70
CA ARG A 449 -8.16 42.35 24.68
C ARG A 449 -9.57 42.85 24.99
N ASP A 450 -9.72 44.14 25.23
CA ASP A 450 -11.03 44.81 25.29
C ASP A 450 -11.40 45.29 23.87
N ASP A 451 -11.58 44.33 22.94
CA ASP A 451 -11.89 44.61 21.54
C ASP A 451 -13.14 43.83 21.10
N PRO A 452 -14.28 44.49 20.83
CA PRO A 452 -15.51 43.82 20.42
C PRO A 452 -15.44 43.22 19.01
N SER A 453 -14.39 43.52 18.22
CA SER A 453 -14.13 42.91 16.91
C SER A 453 -13.33 41.60 17.00
N CYS A 454 -13.06 41.13 18.22
CA CYS A 454 -12.37 39.89 18.52
C CYS A 454 -13.25 38.96 19.38
N VAL A 455 -13.09 37.66 19.17
CA VAL A 455 -13.64 36.62 20.06
C VAL A 455 -12.48 35.81 20.61
N PHE A 456 -12.38 35.72 21.94
CA PHE A 456 -11.45 34.85 22.63
C PHE A 456 -12.04 33.45 22.83
N PHE A 457 -11.25 32.43 22.52
CA PHE A 457 -11.60 31.03 22.72
C PHE A 457 -10.80 30.49 23.92
N PRO A 458 -11.37 30.44 25.13
CA PRO A 458 -10.66 29.98 26.33
C PRO A 458 -10.23 28.52 26.25
N GLU A 459 -10.86 27.72 25.38
CA GLU A 459 -10.52 26.31 25.17
C GLU A 459 -9.11 26.13 24.59
N THR A 460 -8.65 27.07 23.77
CA THR A 460 -7.31 27.04 23.15
C THR A 460 -6.45 28.24 23.52
N GLY A 461 -7.02 29.28 24.14
CA GLY A 461 -6.32 30.50 24.52
C GLY A 461 -6.01 31.43 23.34
N HIS A 462 -6.78 31.37 22.24
CA HIS A 462 -6.54 32.17 21.03
C HIS A 462 -7.71 33.09 20.67
N HIS A 463 -7.39 34.19 19.98
CA HIS A 463 -8.37 35.14 19.48
C HIS A 463 -8.64 34.96 18.00
N VAL A 464 -9.89 35.14 17.56
CA VAL A 464 -10.24 35.34 16.15
C VAL A 464 -10.80 36.74 16.01
N CYS A 465 -10.23 37.54 15.10
CA CYS A 465 -10.57 38.95 14.97
C CYS A 465 -10.88 39.36 13.53
N GLY A 466 -11.59 40.48 13.37
CA GLY A 466 -11.72 41.20 12.09
C GLY A 466 -12.26 40.32 10.96
N ILE A 467 -11.56 40.29 9.83
CA ILE A 467 -12.04 39.60 8.61
C ILE A 467 -12.11 38.09 8.80
N PHE A 468 -11.20 37.50 9.58
CA PHE A 468 -11.21 36.07 9.85
C PHE A 468 -12.35 35.70 10.79
N LEU A 469 -12.68 36.57 11.74
CA LEU A 469 -13.88 36.37 12.58
C LEU A 469 -15.15 36.45 11.74
N ALA A 470 -15.25 37.44 10.85
CA ALA A 470 -16.39 37.57 9.96
C ALA A 470 -16.52 36.36 9.03
N PHE A 471 -15.41 35.85 8.47
CA PHE A 471 -15.44 34.64 7.66
C PHE A 471 -15.88 33.43 8.46
N TRP A 472 -15.31 33.23 9.66
CA TRP A 472 -15.64 32.13 10.56
C TRP A 472 -17.12 32.14 10.93
N GLN A 473 -17.69 33.30 11.29
CA GLN A 473 -19.10 33.44 11.67
C GLN A 473 -20.08 33.26 10.52
N ASN A 474 -19.64 33.34 9.27
CA ASN A 474 -20.49 33.19 8.09
C ASN A 474 -20.39 31.80 7.43
N HIS A 475 -19.56 30.90 7.96
CA HIS A 475 -19.40 29.55 7.45
C HIS A 475 -19.48 28.53 8.59
N GLY A 476 -20.25 27.46 8.38
CA GLY A 476 -20.41 26.38 9.34
C GLY A 476 -21.11 25.17 8.71
N LEU A 477 -21.10 24.05 9.43
CA LEU A 477 -21.95 22.91 9.05
C LEU A 477 -23.42 23.25 9.24
N ASP A 478 -24.32 22.77 8.39
CA ASP A 478 -25.76 23.01 8.57
C ASP A 478 -26.33 22.00 9.57
N LEU A 479 -26.32 22.39 10.85
CA LEU A 479 -26.80 21.59 11.97
C LEU A 479 -28.23 21.94 12.38
N GLY A 480 -28.96 22.69 11.52
CA GLY A 480 -30.35 23.07 11.71
C GLY A 480 -30.59 24.35 12.52
N ASP A 481 -29.55 25.13 12.82
CA ASP A 481 -29.73 26.43 13.48
C ASP A 481 -30.14 27.53 12.48
N PRO A 482 -30.84 28.60 12.94
CA PRO A 482 -31.08 29.76 12.09
C PRO A 482 -29.78 30.53 11.81
N GLY A 483 -29.36 30.55 10.54
CA GLY A 483 -28.10 31.18 10.13
C GLY A 483 -26.90 30.30 10.44
N VAL A 484 -25.72 30.91 10.62
CA VAL A 484 -24.52 30.20 11.05
C VAL A 484 -24.26 30.50 12.52
N SER A 485 -24.39 29.48 13.36
CA SER A 485 -24.15 29.55 14.80
C SER A 485 -22.69 29.27 15.16
N LYS A 486 -22.28 29.63 16.39
CA LYS A 486 -20.94 29.31 16.92
C LYS A 486 -20.63 27.81 16.82
N ARG A 487 -21.60 26.93 17.10
CA ARG A 487 -21.38 25.48 17.07
C ARG A 487 -21.20 24.94 15.65
N GLU A 488 -21.81 25.57 14.67
CA GLU A 488 -21.70 25.19 13.26
C GLU A 488 -20.35 25.58 12.67
N SER A 489 -19.87 26.79 12.97
CA SER A 489 -18.52 27.22 12.62
C SER A 489 -17.44 26.39 13.32
N LEU A 490 -17.64 26.05 14.60
CA LEU A 490 -16.75 25.12 15.32
C LEU A 490 -16.76 23.72 14.70
N ALA A 491 -17.91 23.21 14.26
CA ALA A 491 -17.99 21.89 13.65
C ALA A 491 -17.26 21.84 12.29
N LEU A 492 -17.23 22.95 11.55
CA LEU A 492 -16.56 23.04 10.26
C LEU A 492 -15.04 23.28 10.41
N PHE A 493 -14.61 24.29 11.16
CA PHE A 493 -13.21 24.71 11.22
C PHE A 493 -12.47 24.25 12.48
N GLY A 494 -13.20 23.88 13.53
CA GLY A 494 -12.64 23.72 14.88
C GLY A 494 -12.25 25.03 15.56
N TYR A 495 -11.50 24.90 16.64
CA TYR A 495 -10.99 26.04 17.39
C TYR A 495 -9.80 26.70 16.68
N PRO A 496 -9.56 28.01 16.89
CA PRO A 496 -8.28 28.62 16.51
C PRO A 496 -7.14 28.00 17.31
N ILE A 497 -6.02 27.70 16.65
CA ILE A 497 -4.79 27.17 17.28
C ILE A 497 -3.61 28.12 17.15
N SER A 498 -3.82 29.28 16.51
CA SER A 498 -2.83 30.34 16.43
C SER A 498 -3.50 31.71 16.48
N GLU A 499 -2.72 32.72 16.82
CA GLU A 499 -2.97 34.10 16.45
C GLU A 499 -2.74 34.32 14.95
N VAL A 500 -3.17 35.48 14.45
CA VAL A 500 -2.85 35.94 13.10
C VAL A 500 -1.36 36.24 12.98
N PHE A 501 -0.72 35.73 11.93
CA PHE A 501 0.67 36.04 11.60
C PHE A 501 0.91 36.03 10.09
N THR A 502 2.07 36.51 9.65
CA THR A 502 2.49 36.40 8.25
C THR A 502 3.21 35.06 8.07
N ASP A 503 2.65 34.19 7.24
CA ASP A 503 3.29 32.92 6.88
C ASP A 503 4.63 33.22 6.19
N PRO A 504 5.77 32.73 6.73
CA PRO A 504 7.08 32.99 6.14
C PRO A 504 7.25 32.36 4.76
N ALA A 505 6.49 31.32 4.41
CA ALA A 505 6.61 30.63 3.13
C ALA A 505 5.86 31.37 2.01
N SER A 506 4.58 31.70 2.22
CA SER A 506 3.74 32.38 1.23
C SER A 506 3.79 33.91 1.31
N GLY A 507 4.18 34.49 2.44
CA GLY A 507 4.06 35.92 2.71
C GLY A 507 2.63 36.39 2.98
N LEU A 508 1.64 35.49 2.97
CA LEU A 508 0.25 35.80 3.24
C LEU A 508 0.03 35.99 4.74
N THR A 509 -0.93 36.84 5.09
CA THR A 509 -1.46 36.89 6.46
C THR A 509 -2.39 35.70 6.66
N VAL A 510 -2.10 34.88 7.66
CA VAL A 510 -2.81 33.63 7.91
C VAL A 510 -3.22 33.50 9.37
N GLN A 511 -4.21 32.64 9.62
CA GLN A 511 -4.53 32.12 10.94
C GLN A 511 -4.86 30.63 10.85
N TYR A 512 -4.31 29.85 11.77
CA TYR A 512 -4.58 28.42 11.84
C TYR A 512 -5.73 28.11 12.79
N PHE A 513 -6.55 27.17 12.33
CA PHE A 513 -7.61 26.50 13.08
C PHE A 513 -7.31 25.01 13.08
N GLU A 514 -7.99 24.24 13.93
CA GLU A 514 -7.75 22.80 14.00
C GLU A 514 -7.92 22.10 12.63
N ARG A 515 -8.93 22.50 11.85
CA ARG A 515 -9.30 21.81 10.60
C ARG A 515 -8.98 22.60 9.33
N ALA A 516 -8.40 23.80 9.45
CA ALA A 516 -8.14 24.68 8.31
C ALA A 516 -7.09 25.77 8.61
N ARG A 517 -6.51 26.35 7.56
CA ARG A 517 -5.74 27.60 7.61
C ARG A 517 -6.51 28.65 6.81
N PHE A 518 -6.80 29.78 7.42
CA PHE A 518 -7.39 30.92 6.71
C PHE A 518 -6.29 31.79 6.16
N GLU A 519 -6.45 32.22 4.92
CA GLU A 519 -5.50 33.08 4.21
C GLU A 519 -6.20 34.36 3.76
N TRP A 520 -5.54 35.49 3.98
CA TRP A 520 -6.02 36.79 3.51
C TRP A 520 -5.45 37.13 2.13
N HIS A 521 -6.35 37.33 1.16
CA HIS A 521 -6.06 37.71 -0.22
C HIS A 521 -6.65 39.11 -0.51
N PRO A 522 -5.93 40.21 -0.20
CA PRO A 522 -6.50 41.57 -0.26
C PRO A 522 -6.89 42.04 -1.66
N ASP A 523 -6.21 41.54 -2.69
CA ASP A 523 -6.39 41.95 -4.08
C ASP A 523 -7.55 41.20 -4.78
N ASP A 524 -8.10 40.18 -4.12
CA ASP A 524 -9.24 39.42 -4.62
C ASP A 524 -10.57 40.15 -4.40
N LYS A 525 -11.60 39.71 -5.14
CA LYS A 525 -12.98 40.17 -4.95
C LYS A 525 -13.42 39.95 -3.50
N ASP A 526 -14.30 40.81 -2.98
CA ASP A 526 -14.70 40.79 -1.57
C ASP A 526 -15.05 39.40 -1.03
N GLN A 527 -15.76 38.57 -1.83
CA GLN A 527 -16.16 37.21 -1.46
C GLN A 527 -15.00 36.18 -1.40
N TYR A 528 -13.83 36.50 -1.96
CA TYR A 528 -12.64 35.66 -2.03
C TYR A 528 -11.46 36.24 -1.24
N ARG A 529 -11.68 37.30 -0.45
CA ARG A 529 -10.60 37.88 0.36
C ARG A 529 -10.14 36.98 1.50
N VAL A 530 -10.96 36.02 1.92
CA VAL A 530 -10.54 34.96 2.84
C VAL A 530 -10.78 33.63 2.13
N LEU A 531 -9.71 32.85 1.96
CA LEU A 531 -9.75 31.51 1.40
C LEU A 531 -9.13 30.54 2.39
N LEU A 532 -9.53 29.26 2.29
CA LEU A 532 -8.78 28.21 2.94
C LEU A 532 -7.49 27.96 2.18
N GLY A 533 -6.39 27.79 2.93
CA GLY A 533 -5.12 27.41 2.38
C GLY A 533 -5.17 26.03 1.75
N ARG A 534 -4.28 25.80 0.77
CA ARG A 534 -4.24 24.54 0.01
C ARG A 534 -3.56 23.40 0.80
N ILE A 535 -3.93 23.23 2.06
CA ILE A 535 -3.29 22.29 3.00
C ILE A 535 -3.36 20.84 2.50
N GLY A 536 -4.48 20.45 1.86
CA GLY A 536 -4.61 19.09 1.35
C GLY A 536 -3.62 18.78 0.24
N VAL A 537 -3.15 19.79 -0.52
CA VAL A 537 -2.03 19.62 -1.47
C VAL A 537 -0.73 19.35 -0.73
N THR A 538 -0.46 20.11 0.35
CA THR A 538 0.76 19.98 1.15
C THR A 538 0.85 18.60 1.80
N LEU A 539 -0.18 18.18 2.53
CA LEU A 539 -0.18 16.91 3.26
C LEU A 539 -0.15 15.70 2.32
N LEU A 540 -0.86 15.75 1.19
CA LEU A 540 -0.80 14.67 0.20
C LEU A 540 0.59 14.54 -0.45
N ALA A 541 1.35 15.63 -0.56
CA ALA A 541 2.74 15.57 -1.02
C ALA A 541 3.67 14.93 0.04
N GLU A 542 3.37 15.08 1.33
CA GLU A 542 4.11 14.42 2.43
C GLU A 542 3.93 12.89 2.42
N HIS A 543 2.80 12.39 1.91
CA HIS A 543 2.61 10.95 1.67
C HIS A 543 3.53 10.39 0.56
N GLY A 544 4.20 11.25 -0.22
CA GLY A 544 4.95 10.84 -1.41
C GLY A 544 4.05 10.44 -2.59
N TRP A 545 2.73 10.63 -2.47
CA TRP A 545 1.72 10.26 -3.48
C TRP A 545 1.59 11.29 -4.61
N ARG A 546 2.24 12.44 -4.45
CA ARG A 546 2.47 13.41 -5.52
C ARG A 546 3.95 13.80 -5.52
N GLY A 547 4.50 14.08 -6.70
CA GLY A 547 5.78 14.77 -6.79
C GLY A 547 5.72 16.07 -5.97
N GLN A 548 6.81 16.41 -5.29
CA GLN A 548 6.88 17.58 -4.39
C GLN A 548 6.19 18.79 -5.03
N ALA A 549 5.21 19.36 -4.33
CA ALA A 549 4.53 20.56 -4.78
C ALA A 549 5.59 21.64 -5.01
N GLN A 550 5.87 21.96 -6.27
CA GLN A 550 6.63 23.15 -6.59
C GLN A 550 5.81 24.32 -6.03
N PRO A 551 6.41 25.21 -5.21
CA PRO A 551 5.69 26.38 -4.73
C PRO A 551 5.15 27.11 -5.96
N ALA A 552 3.85 27.40 -5.96
CA ALA A 552 3.28 28.23 -7.02
C ALA A 552 4.06 29.55 -7.07
N PRO A 553 4.39 30.06 -8.27
CA PRO A 553 5.21 31.25 -8.45
C PRO A 553 4.61 32.51 -7.80
#